data_AF-A0A4S8IQF8-F1
#
_entry.id   AF-A0A4S8IQF8-F1
#
_cell.length_a   1.000
_cell.length_b   1.000
_cell.length_c   1.000
_cell.angle_alpha   90.00
_cell.angle_beta   90.00
_cell.angle_gamma   90.00
#
_symmetry.space_group_name_H-M   'P 1'
#
loop_
_entity.id
_entity.type
_entity.pdbx_description
1 polymer ?
#
loop_
_entity_poly.entity_id
_entity_poly.type
_entity_poly.pdbx_seq_one_letter_code
_entity_poly.pdbx_strand_id
1 'polypeptide(L)' 'MVLVENFVKRINKINMVLDSDDKLFGGFNRIDHTAEYFSTDGLYDNRPFSFSVYAPSRSVVVYALSEV' A
#
# COMPACT_ATOMS: atom_id res chain seq x y z
N MET A 1 -8.42 -28.29 23.43
CA MET A 1 -8.02 -26.88 23.63
C MET A 1 -6.56 -26.74 23.21
N VAL A 2 -6.32 -26.58 21.91
CA VAL A 2 -5.04 -26.10 21.35
C VAL A 2 -5.42 -25.20 20.16
N LEU A 3 -5.79 -23.96 20.47
CA LEU A 3 -6.07 -22.89 19.51
C LEU A 3 -5.41 -21.62 20.05
N VAL A 4 -4.08 -21.61 20.17
CA VAL A 4 -3.39 -20.38 20.63
C VAL A 4 -2.01 -20.22 20.00
N GLU A 5 -1.80 -20.46 18.69
CA GLU A 5 -0.52 -20.07 18.05
C GLU A 5 -0.61 -19.47 16.63
N ASN A 6 -1.79 -19.10 16.11
CA ASN A 6 -1.89 -18.56 14.72
C ASN A 6 -2.45 -17.13 14.60
N PHE A 7 -2.31 -16.28 15.61
CA PHE A 7 -2.74 -14.86 15.54
C PHE A 7 -1.58 -13.87 15.43
N VAL A 8 -0.52 -14.20 14.68
CA VAL A 8 0.33 -13.14 14.14
C VAL A 8 -0.44 -12.51 12.98
N LYS A 9 -1.05 -11.36 13.24
CA LYS A 9 -1.65 -10.50 12.21
C LYS A 9 -0.61 -10.25 11.12
N ARG A 10 -0.75 -10.88 9.96
CA ARG A 10 0.23 -10.75 8.87
C ARG A 10 0.03 -9.41 8.18
N ILE A 11 0.71 -8.39 8.69
CA ILE A 11 0.79 -7.08 8.07
C ILE A 11 1.83 -7.17 6.95
N ASN A 12 1.39 -6.99 5.70
CA ASN A 12 2.28 -6.93 4.56
C ASN A 12 2.69 -5.47 4.32
N LYS A 13 3.99 -5.20 4.24
CA LYS A 13 4.50 -3.89 3.82
C LYS A 13 4.42 -3.78 2.29
N ILE A 14 4.02 -2.61 1.81
CA ILE A 14 3.80 -2.31 0.41
C ILE A 14 4.65 -1.07 0.07
N ASN A 15 5.42 -1.16 -1.00
CA ASN A 15 6.25 -0.07 -1.50
C ASN A 15 5.60 0.57 -2.72
N MET A 16 5.69 1.89 -2.82
CA MET A 16 5.44 2.59 -4.07
C MET A 16 6.62 2.39 -5.01
N VAL A 17 6.36 2.00 -6.25
CA VAL A 17 7.39 1.69 -7.26
C VAL A 17 7.31 2.58 -8.50
N LEU A 18 6.20 3.31 -8.68
CA LEU A 18 6.06 4.34 -9.71
C LEU A 18 5.05 5.39 -9.25
N ASP A 19 5.35 6.66 -9.48
CA ASP A 19 4.47 7.79 -9.22
C ASP A 19 4.47 8.72 -10.44
N SER A 20 3.33 8.83 -11.15
CA SER A 20 3.20 9.75 -12.28
C SER A 20 3.11 11.22 -11.86
N ASP A 21 2.88 11.51 -10.58
CA ASP A 21 2.81 12.87 -10.04
C ASP A 21 4.19 13.42 -9.62
N ASP A 22 5.27 12.63 -9.73
CA ASP A 22 6.64 13.11 -9.52
C ASP A 22 6.98 14.27 -10.49
N LYS A 23 7.79 15.24 -10.03
CA LYS A 23 8.32 16.32 -10.87
C LYS A 23 9.07 15.81 -12.09
N LEU A 24 9.73 14.66 -12.00
CA LEU A 24 10.43 14.01 -13.11
C LEU A 24 9.49 13.76 -14.30
N PHE A 25 8.22 13.49 -14.04
CA PHE A 25 7.18 13.26 -15.06
C PHE A 25 6.30 14.48 -15.30
N GLY A 26 6.66 15.65 -14.75
CA GLY A 26 5.90 16.90 -14.88
C GLY A 26 4.67 16.98 -13.98
N GLY A 27 4.60 16.14 -12.94
CA GLY A 27 3.54 16.19 -11.94
C GLY A 27 3.72 17.26 -10.86
N PHE A 28 2.84 17.25 -9.86
CA PHE A 28 2.80 18.27 -8.81
C PHE A 28 3.54 17.88 -7.51
N ASN A 29 4.12 16.68 -7.47
CA ASN A 29 4.89 16.14 -6.35
C ASN A 29 4.11 16.13 -5.03
N ARG A 30 2.86 15.67 -5.09
CA ARG A 30 1.93 15.67 -3.95
C ARG A 30 2.01 14.39 -3.11
N ILE A 31 2.66 13.35 -3.62
CA ILE A 31 2.83 12.07 -2.93
C ILE A 31 4.18 12.08 -2.22
N ASP A 32 4.19 11.67 -0.95
CA ASP A 32 5.41 11.52 -0.16
C ASP A 32 6.05 10.17 -0.48
N HIS A 33 7.23 10.19 -1.10
CA HIS A 33 7.96 9.00 -1.52
C HIS A 33 8.60 8.24 -0.35
N THR A 34 8.59 8.80 0.86
CA THR A 34 9.07 8.16 2.09
C THR A 34 7.96 7.47 2.88
N ALA A 35 6.69 7.63 2.45
CA ALA A 35 5.56 7.03 3.13
C ALA A 35 5.61 5.50 3.13
N GLU A 36 5.26 4.90 4.27
CA GLU A 36 5.14 3.45 4.41
C GLU A 36 3.67 3.03 4.32
N TYR A 37 3.41 1.98 3.55
CA TYR A 37 2.07 1.42 3.37
C TYR A 37 2.00 0.01 3.96
N PHE A 38 0.94 -0.25 4.72
CA PHE A 38 0.74 -1.52 5.41
C PHE A 38 -0.66 -2.07 5.15
N SER A 39 -0.74 -3.36 4.86
CA SER A 39 -2.03 -4.01 4.64
C SER A 39 -2.79 -4.22 5.94
N THR A 40 -4.08 -3.94 5.91
CA THR A 40 -5.04 -4.31 6.94
C THR A 40 -5.77 -5.58 6.51
N ASP A 41 -6.04 -6.45 7.47
CA ASP A 41 -6.89 -7.63 7.31
C ASP A 41 -8.36 -7.24 7.24
N GLY A 42 -9.12 -7.91 6.38
CA GLY A 42 -10.55 -7.67 6.24
C GLY A 42 -10.97 -7.74 4.78
N LEU A 43 -12.19 -8.24 4.56
CA LEU A 43 -12.77 -8.29 3.23
C LEU A 43 -13.08 -6.87 2.76
N TYR A 44 -12.43 -6.48 1.66
CA TYR A 44 -12.71 -5.25 0.94
C TYR A 44 -12.66 -5.54 -0.55
N ASP A 45 -13.73 -5.25 -1.28
CA ASP A 45 -13.88 -5.56 -2.72
C ASP A 45 -13.48 -7.00 -3.09
N ASN A 46 -13.92 -7.98 -2.29
CA ASN A 46 -13.59 -9.41 -2.44
C ASN A 46 -12.07 -9.72 -2.39
N ARG A 47 -11.28 -8.87 -1.74
CA ARG A 47 -9.87 -9.09 -1.43
C ARG A 47 -9.68 -9.29 0.08
N PRO A 48 -8.81 -10.21 0.53
CA PRO A 48 -8.63 -10.52 1.95
C PRO A 48 -7.85 -9.45 2.74
N PHE A 49 -7.13 -8.58 2.02
CA PHE A 49 -6.33 -7.50 2.57
C PHE A 49 -6.50 -6.25 1.72
N SER A 50 -6.47 -5.09 2.37
CA SER A 50 -6.53 -3.78 1.72
C SER A 50 -5.57 -2.81 2.42
N PHE A 51 -5.30 -1.66 1.80
CA PHE A 51 -4.50 -0.60 2.39
C PHE A 51 -5.03 0.74 1.89
N SER A 52 -4.79 1.79 2.68
CA SER A 52 -5.24 3.14 2.34
C SER A 52 -4.17 3.86 1.51
N VAL A 53 -4.62 4.64 0.52
CA VAL A 53 -3.76 5.48 -0.32
C VAL A 53 -4.28 6.90 -0.37
N TYR A 54 -3.38 7.87 -0.52
CA TYR A 54 -3.73 9.22 -0.95
C TYR A 54 -3.66 9.27 -2.49
N ALA A 55 -4.77 9.59 -3.15
CA ALA A 55 -4.88 9.54 -4.61
C ALA A 55 -5.27 10.92 -5.19
N PRO A 56 -4.29 11.74 -5.61
CA PRO A 56 -4.56 12.99 -6.30
C PRO A 56 -5.31 12.79 -7.62
N SER A 57 -6.15 13.77 -8.01
CA SER A 57 -6.83 13.75 -9.30
C SER A 57 -5.82 13.71 -10.47
N ARG A 58 -6.13 12.86 -11.47
CA ARG A 58 -5.31 12.63 -12.68
C ARG A 58 -3.88 12.17 -12.39
N SER A 59 -3.69 11.33 -11.36
CA SER A 59 -2.42 10.67 -11.06
C SER A 59 -2.54 9.15 -11.22
N VAL A 60 -1.41 8.49 -11.46
CA VAL A 60 -1.26 7.04 -11.45
C VAL A 60 -0.10 6.68 -10.55
N VAL A 61 -0.34 5.78 -9.59
CA VAL A 61 0.67 5.28 -8.66
C VAL A 61 0.66 3.76 -8.71
N VAL A 62 1.84 3.14 -8.84
CA VAL A 62 2.00 1.69 -8.83
C VAL A 62 2.61 1.27 -7.52
N TYR A 63 2.01 0.27 -6.90
CA TYR A 63 2.45 -0.31 -5.64
C TYR A 63 2.85 -1.77 -5.84
N ALA A 64 3.89 -2.20 -5.13
CA ALA A 64 4.36 -3.58 -5.10
C ALA A 64 4.46 -4.06 -3.65
N LEU A 65 4.25 -5.35 -3.44
CA LEU A 65 4.53 -5.99 -2.16
C LEU A 65 6.03 -5.83 -1.85
N SER A 66 6.39 -5.40 -0.65
CA SER A 66 7.79 -5.42 -0.23
C SER A 66 8.27 -6.87 -0.10
N GLU A 67 9.43 -7.18 -0.69
CA GLU A 67 10.12 -8.43 -0.38
C GLU A 67 10.58 -8.39 1.10
N VAL A 68 10.41 -9.52 1.79
CA VAL A 68 10.71 -9.71 3.23
C VAL A 68 12.22 -9.73 3.45
#